data_AF-A0A3D2YDV4-F1
#
_entry.id   AF-A0A3D2YDV4-F1
#
_cell.length_a   1.000
_cell.length_b   1.000
_cell.length_c   1.000
_cell.angle_alpha   90.00
_cell.angle_beta   90.00
_cell.angle_gamma   90.00
#
_symmetry.space_group_name_H-M   'P 1'
#
loop_
_entity.id
_entity.type
_entity.pdbx_description
1 polymer ?
#
loop_
_entity_poly.entity_id
_entity_poly.type
_entity_poly.pdbx_seq_one_letter_code
_entity_poly.pdbx_strand_id
1 'polypeptide(L)' 'MNNLIIGIAGGSGSGKTTLALRLKERFGEDEVRLISHDSYYKRHDELPFEERC' A
#
# COMPACT_ATOMS: atom_id res chain seq x y z
N MET A 1 -18.46 16.19 -1.31
CA MET A 1 -17.26 15.60 -0.69
C MET A 1 -16.25 15.39 -1.81
N ASN A 2 -15.15 16.15 -1.82
CA ASN A 2 -14.08 15.97 -2.80
C ASN A 2 -12.92 15.27 -2.10
N ASN A 3 -12.76 13.98 -2.35
CA ASN A 3 -11.64 13.20 -1.83
C ASN A 3 -10.49 13.27 -2.84
N LEU A 4 -9.27 13.51 -2.37
CA LEU A 4 -8.06 13.42 -3.18
C LEU A 4 -7.45 12.02 -3.02
N ILE A 5 -7.19 11.34 -4.14
CA ILE A 5 -6.52 10.03 -4.15
C ILE A 5 -5.10 10.23 -4.70
N ILE A 6 -4.11 9.75 -3.95
CA ILE A 6 -2.70 9.81 -4.34
C ILE A 6 -2.16 8.38 -4.43
N GLY A 7 -1.70 7.98 -5.61
CA GLY A 7 -1.00 6.71 -5.81
C GLY A 7 0.50 6.85 -5.55
N ILE A 8 1.06 5.99 -4.69
CA ILE A 8 2.51 5.93 -4.43
C ILE A 8 3.06 4.64 -5.05
N ALA A 9 3.73 4.76 -6.19
CA ALA A 9 4.30 3.64 -6.96
C ALA A 9 5.84 3.60 -6.89
N GLY A 10 6.43 2.48 -7.28
CA GLY A 10 7.89 2.26 -7.25
C GLY A 10 8.28 0.81 -6.92
N GLY A 11 9.53 0.43 -7.21
CA GLY A 11 10.06 -0.91 -6.96
C GLY A 11 10.11 -1.31 -5.47
N SER A 12 10.34 -2.60 -5.19
CA SER A 12 10.58 -3.04 -3.81
C SER A 12 11.81 -2.33 -3.22
N GLY A 13 11.77 -1.97 -1.94
CA GLY A 13 12.84 -1.22 -1.27
C GLY A 13 12.96 0.27 -1.63
N SER A 14 12.11 0.82 -2.50
CA SER A 14 12.22 2.23 -2.94
C SER A 14 11.71 3.28 -1.92
N GLY A 15 11.28 2.87 -0.73
CA GLY A 15 10.82 3.77 0.33
C GLY A 15 9.35 4.21 0.28
N LYS A 16 8.50 3.58 -0.56
CA LYS A 16 7.05 3.91 -0.67
C LYS A 16 6.33 3.89 0.69
N THR A 17 6.51 2.80 1.44
CA THR A 17 5.88 2.61 2.74
C THR A 17 6.31 3.70 3.72
N THR A 18 7.60 4.05 3.72
CA THR A 18 8.14 5.14 4.53
C THR A 18 7.49 6.47 4.19
N LEU A 19 7.42 6.83 2.91
CA LEU A 19 6.78 8.07 2.47
C LEU A 19 5.31 8.13 2.90
N ALA A 20 4.57 7.04 2.67
CA ALA A 20 3.14 6.99 2.96
C ALA A 20 2.84 7.09 4.47
N LEU A 21 3.65 6.45 5.31
CA LEU A 21 3.55 6.55 6.77
C LEU A 21 3.89 7.97 7.25
N ARG A 22 4.92 8.61 6.71
CA ARG A 22 5.29 10.00 7.06
C ARG A 22 4.22 11.01 6.67
N LEU A 23 3.51 10.80 5.56
CA LEU A 23 2.36 11.62 5.19
C LEU A 23 1.23 11.46 6.22
N LYS A 24 0.92 10.21 6.59
CA LYS A 24 -0.10 9.93 7.61
C LYS A 24 0.26 10.55 8.98
N GLU A 25 1.51 10.42 9.42
CA GLU A 25 1.99 11.04 10.67
C GLU A 25 1.91 12.57 10.64
N ARG A 26 2.19 13.19 9.48
CA ARG A 26 2.18 14.65 9.33
C ARG A 26 0.77 15.25 9.37
N PHE A 27 -0.20 14.60 8.72
CA PHE A 27 -1.56 15.14 8.58
C PHE A 27 -2.54 14.57 9.60
N GLY A 28 -2.20 13.48 10.27
CA GLY A 28 -3.06 12.82 11.23
C GLY A 28 -4.03 11.83 10.59
N GLU A 29 -4.62 10.98 11.44
CA GLU A 29 -5.50 9.91 11.01
C GLU A 29 -6.83 10.41 10.43
N ASP A 30 -7.34 11.54 10.92
CA ASP A 30 -8.64 12.08 10.51
C ASP A 30 -8.62 12.67 9.10
N GLU A 31 -7.46 13.14 8.64
CA GLU A 31 -7.27 13.75 7.32
C GLU A 31 -6.78 12.73 6.28
N VAL A 32 -5.98 11.74 6.69
CA VAL A 32 -5.34 10.79 5.76
C VAL A 32 -5.62 9.34 6.16
N ARG A 33 -6.18 8.59 5.22
CA ARG A 33 -6.31 7.13 5.28
C ARG A 33 -5.33 6.48 4.31
N LEU A 34 -4.64 5.44 4.79
CA LEU A 34 -3.70 4.65 4.00
C LEU A 34 -4.39 3.34 3.56
N ILE A 35 -4.34 3.04 2.26
CA ILE A 35 -4.67 1.72 1.72
C ILE A 35 -3.40 1.17 1.08
N SER A 36 -2.90 0.04 1.60
CA SER A 36 -1.71 -0.62 1.07
C SER A 36 -2.11 -1.73 0.10
N HIS A 37 -1.66 -1.67 -1.16
CA HIS A 37 -1.91 -2.74 -2.14
C HIS A 37 -1.28 -4.08 -1.72
N ASP A 38 -0.21 -4.07 -0.92
CA ASP A 38 0.43 -5.28 -0.42
C ASP A 38 -0.52 -6.12 0.47
N SER A 39 -1.58 -5.51 1.02
CA SER A 39 -2.60 -6.20 1.81
C SER A 39 -3.68 -6.89 0.98
N TYR A 40 -3.68 -6.70 -0.34
CA TYR A 40 -4.73 -7.18 -1.26
C TYR A 40 -4.20 -8.12 -2.34
N TYR A 41 -3.03 -8.74 -2.13
CA TYR A 41 -2.63 -9.86 -2.98
C TYR A 41 -3.67 -10.97 -2.90
N LYS A 42 -4.09 -11.45 -4.08
CA LYS A 42 -4.95 -12.62 -4.17
C LYS A 42 -4.18 -13.82 -3.65
N ARG A 43 -4.77 -14.56 -2.71
CA ARG A 43 -4.21 -15.85 -2.29
C ARG A 43 -4.42 -16.87 -3.40
N HIS A 44 -3.37 -17.62 -3.69
CA HIS A 44 -3.34 -18.72 -4.66
C HIS A 44 -3.12 -20.03 -3.92
N ASP A 45 -4.07 -20.39 -3.05
CA ASP A 45 -3.97 -21.59 -2.22
C ASP A 45 -4.08 -22.87 -3.07
N GLU A 46 -4.65 -22.77 -4.27
CA GLU A 46 -4.75 -23.82 -5.27
C GLU A 46 -3.44 -24.19 -5.97
N LEU A 47 -2.45 -23.29 -5.95
CA LEU A 47 -1.17 -23.49 -6.64
C LEU A 47 -0.11 -24.12 -5.73
N PRO A 48 0.79 -24.98 -6.27
CA PRO A 48 2.05 -25.35 -5.61
C PRO A 48 2.87 -24.10 -5.26
N PHE A 49 3.72 -24.19 -4.23
CA PHE A 49 4.49 -23.03 -3.75
C PHE A 49 5.36 -22.41 -4.85
N GLU A 50 5.94 -23.25 -5.71
CA GLU A 50 6.78 -22.88 -6.84
C GLU A 50 6.03 -22.04 -7.90
N GLU A 51 4.70 -22.14 -7.95
CA GLU A 51 3.83 -21.46 -8.92
C GLU A 51 3.10 -20.24 -8.32
N ARG A 52 3.28 -19.95 -7.01
CA ARG A 52 2.67 -18.78 -6.34
C ARG A 52 3.44 -17.48 -6.56
N CYS A 53 4.60 -17.54 -7.21
CA CYS A 53 5.55 -16.44 -7.37
C CYS A 53 5.35 -15.68 -8.68
#